data_AF-A0A962ACC5-F1
#
_entry.id   AF-A0A962ACC5-F1
#
_cell.length_a   1.000
_cell.length_b   1.000
_cell.length_c   1.000
_cell.angle_alpha   90.00
_cell.angle_beta   90.00
_cell.angle_gamma   90.00
#
_symmetry.space_group_name_H-M   'P 1'
#
loop_
_entity.id
_entity.type
_entity.pdbx_description
1 polymer ?
#
loop_
_entity_poly.entity_id
_entity_poly.type
_entity_poly.pdbx_seq_one_letter_code
_entity_poly.pdbx_strand_id
1 'polypeptide(L)'
;DVIETLNIWARFIYGPLLEDRVRSVADGVEPGKYGRREAFTVHQALKTKGPVRVPREFVFLDRAAVGLGAVFLHLGAELNYHRMFEAALGDFEQARLAADQAAALKQAGLD
;
A
#
# COMPACT_ATOMS: atom_id res chain seq x y z
N ASP A 1 -10.17 14.96 -6.62
CA ASP A 1 -10.68 15.62 -5.39
C ASP A 1 -10.23 14.91 -4.10
N VAL A 2 -10.98 14.01 -3.45
CA VAL A 2 -10.48 13.24 -2.27
C VAL A 2 -9.45 12.17 -2.67
N ILE A 3 -9.69 11.49 -3.80
CA ILE A 3 -8.78 10.47 -4.34
C ILE A 3 -7.37 11.03 -4.56
N GLU A 4 -7.25 12.26 -5.05
CA GLU A 4 -5.94 12.89 -5.25
C GLU A 4 -5.22 13.14 -3.93
N THR A 5 -5.94 13.53 -2.89
CA THR A 5 -5.38 13.64 -1.54
C THR A 5 -4.84 12.30 -1.04
N LEU A 6 -5.59 11.21 -1.24
CA LEU A 6 -5.16 9.86 -0.84
C LEU A 6 -3.96 9.37 -1.68
N ASN A 7 -3.89 9.77 -2.96
CA ASN A 7 -2.79 9.42 -3.84
C ASN A 7 -1.43 10.00 -3.42
N ILE A 8 -1.42 11.11 -2.66
CA ILE A 8 -0.19 11.65 -2.05
C ILE A 8 0.45 10.59 -1.14
N TRP A 9 -0.35 9.99 -0.25
CA TRP A 9 0.10 8.94 0.65
C TRP A 9 0.41 7.64 -0.10
N ALA A 10 -0.44 7.26 -1.05
CA ALA A 10 -0.28 6.02 -1.81
C ALA A 10 1.03 5.98 -2.60
N ARG A 11 1.44 7.09 -3.24
CA ARG A 11 2.71 7.17 -3.96
C ARG A 11 3.92 6.98 -3.06
N PHE A 12 3.83 7.45 -1.82
CA PHE A 12 4.89 7.23 -0.84
C PHE A 12 4.96 5.76 -0.40
N ILE A 13 3.82 5.15 -0.03
CA ILE A 13 3.79 3.75 0.42
C ILE A 13 4.17 2.78 -0.70
N TYR A 14 3.59 2.94 -1.88
CA TYR A 14 3.73 1.99 -2.98
C TYR A 14 4.89 2.31 -3.92
N GLY A 15 5.50 3.49 -3.84
CA GLY A 15 6.61 3.90 -4.70
C GLY A 15 7.70 2.84 -4.87
N PRO A 16 8.21 2.21 -3.79
CA PRO A 16 9.20 1.14 -3.90
C PRO A 16 8.75 -0.10 -4.68
N LEU A 17 7.43 -0.36 -4.77
CA LEU A 17 6.87 -1.51 -5.48
C LEU A 17 6.69 -1.25 -6.98
N LEU A 18 6.70 0.02 -7.41
CA LEU A 18 6.42 0.42 -8.79
C LEU A 18 7.67 0.52 -9.67
N GLU A 19 8.87 0.47 -9.09
CA GLU A 19 10.13 0.59 -9.81
C GLU A 19 10.95 -0.71 -9.69
N ASP A 20 11.27 -1.37 -10.81
CA ASP A 20 12.15 -2.56 -10.82
C ASP A 20 13.62 -2.18 -10.61
N ARG A 21 13.99 -1.84 -9.37
CA ARG A 21 15.38 -1.58 -8.97
C ARG A 21 15.63 -1.86 -7.49
N VAL A 22 16.90 -2.06 -7.14
CA VAL A 22 17.36 -2.14 -5.74
C VAL A 22 17.39 -0.73 -5.14
N ARG A 23 16.75 -0.55 -3.98
CA ARG A 23 16.71 0.73 -3.24
C ARG A 23 16.36 0.50 -1.77
N SER A 24 16.48 1.54 -0.95
CA SER A 24 15.83 1.59 0.37
C SER A 24 14.33 1.91 0.26
N VAL A 25 13.53 1.51 1.25
CA VAL A 25 12.11 1.89 1.35
C VAL A 25 11.90 3.40 1.47
N ALA A 26 12.91 4.15 1.92
CA ALA A 26 12.89 5.62 1.99
C ALA A 26 14.05 6.25 1.22
N ASP A 27 14.29 5.75 0.01
CA ASP A 27 15.35 6.20 -0.89
C ASP A 27 15.39 7.74 -1.02
N GLY A 28 16.56 8.34 -0.80
CA GLY A 28 16.81 9.76 -0.99
C GLY A 28 16.16 10.72 0.01
N VAL A 29 15.50 10.24 1.08
CA VAL A 29 14.93 11.14 2.10
C VAL A 29 15.06 10.61 3.51
N GLU A 30 15.33 11.50 4.48
CA GLU A 30 15.24 11.12 5.89
C GLU A 30 13.82 10.62 6.20
N PRO A 31 13.66 9.32 6.54
CA PRO A 31 12.35 8.68 6.58
C PRO A 31 11.35 9.38 7.50
N GLY A 32 11.86 9.88 8.64
CA GLY A 32 11.07 10.57 9.65
C GLY A 32 10.63 11.99 9.25
N LYS A 33 11.35 12.67 8.35
CA LYS A 33 11.01 14.04 7.91
C LYS A 33 10.02 14.02 6.74
N TYR A 34 10.25 13.15 5.77
CA TYR A 34 9.40 13.07 4.58
C TYR A 34 8.03 12.47 4.89
N GLY A 35 7.99 11.30 5.53
CA GLY A 35 6.72 10.63 5.87
C GLY A 35 5.84 11.50 6.77
N ARG A 36 6.44 12.22 7.73
CA ARG A 36 5.70 13.16 8.59
C ARG A 36 5.08 14.32 7.81
N ARG A 37 5.79 14.85 6.82
CA ARG A 37 5.29 15.94 5.97
C ARG A 37 4.12 15.47 5.11
N GLU A 38 4.25 14.34 4.42
CA GLU A 38 3.17 13.81 3.57
C GLU A 38 1.93 13.44 4.40
N ALA A 39 2.12 12.82 5.57
CA ALA A 39 1.01 12.49 6.49
C ALA A 39 0.27 13.76 6.96
N PHE A 40 1.01 14.83 7.28
CA PHE A 40 0.43 16.11 7.67
C PHE A 40 -0.36 16.74 6.52
N THR A 41 0.19 16.77 5.32
CA THR A 41 -0.47 17.27 4.11
C THR A 41 -1.79 16.53 3.86
N VAL A 42 -1.77 15.20 3.90
CA VAL A 42 -2.94 14.35 3.69
C VAL A 42 -3.99 14.62 4.77
N HIS A 43 -3.59 14.68 6.04
CA HIS A 43 -4.50 14.93 7.16
C HIS A 43 -5.20 16.29 7.05
N GLN A 44 -4.47 17.36 6.69
CA GLN A 44 -5.05 18.69 6.52
C GLN A 44 -6.00 18.74 5.33
N ALA A 45 -5.63 18.13 4.21
CA ALA A 45 -6.48 18.07 3.02
C ALA A 45 -7.74 17.21 3.24
N LEU A 46 -7.69 16.18 4.08
CA LEU A 46 -8.88 15.41 4.44
C LEU A 46 -9.81 16.19 5.37
N LYS A 47 -9.27 16.98 6.32
CA LYS A 47 -10.09 17.87 7.16
C LYS A 47 -10.94 18.83 6.34
N THR A 48 -10.41 19.37 5.24
CA THR A 48 -11.15 20.30 4.38
C THR A 48 -12.22 19.62 3.52
N LYS A 49 -12.06 18.32 3.22
CA LYS A 49 -12.94 17.57 2.30
C LYS A 49 -13.97 16.69 3.02
N GLY A 50 -13.90 16.59 4.33
CA GLY A 50 -14.77 15.76 5.16
C GLY A 50 -14.16 14.40 5.53
N PRO A 51 -14.69 13.74 6.57
CA PRO A 51 -14.10 12.51 7.11
C PRO A 51 -14.20 11.35 6.11
N VAL A 52 -13.09 10.62 5.95
CA VAL A 52 -13.09 9.32 5.27
C VAL A 52 -13.18 8.24 6.33
N ARG A 53 -14.22 7.40 6.24
CA ARG A 53 -14.31 6.21 7.09
C ARG A 53 -13.26 5.21 6.63
N VAL A 54 -12.26 4.98 7.48
CA VAL A 54 -11.18 4.03 7.19
C VAL A 54 -11.68 2.59 7.42
N PRO A 55 -11.55 1.68 6.44
CA PRO A 55 -11.87 0.26 6.62
C PRO A 55 -11.01 -0.39 7.71
N ARG A 56 -11.53 -1.38 8.43
CA ARG A 56 -10.77 -2.07 9.50
C ARG A 56 -9.57 -2.83 8.93
N GLU A 57 -9.77 -3.41 7.76
CA GLU A 57 -8.80 -4.15 6.97
C GLU A 57 -7.63 -3.25 6.57
N PHE A 58 -7.92 -2.00 6.21
CA PHE A 58 -6.88 -1.01 5.93
C PHE A 58 -6.03 -0.72 7.17
N VAL A 59 -6.64 -0.52 8.34
CA VAL A 59 -5.90 -0.24 9.58
C VAL A 59 -4.99 -1.41 9.96
N PHE A 60 -5.43 -2.65 9.73
CA PHE A 60 -4.59 -3.82 9.93
C PHE A 60 -3.38 -3.82 9.01
N LEU A 61 -3.62 -3.63 7.70
CA LEU A 61 -2.56 -3.62 6.69
C LEU A 61 -1.56 -2.47 6.91
N ASP A 62 -2.05 -1.27 7.24
CA ASP A 62 -1.24 -0.07 7.50
C ASP A 62 -0.28 -0.30 8.68
N ARG A 63 -0.75 -0.91 9.77
CA ARG A 63 0.11 -1.25 10.91
C ARG A 63 1.18 -2.27 10.57
N ALA A 64 0.84 -3.30 9.79
CA ALA A 64 1.82 -4.29 9.35
C ALA A 64 2.89 -3.65 8.45
N ALA A 65 2.46 -2.81 7.50
CA ALA A 65 3.36 -2.10 6.59
C ALA A 65 4.29 -1.13 7.32
N VAL A 66 3.77 -0.32 8.27
CA VAL A 66 4.57 0.59 9.08
C VAL A 66 5.59 -0.16 9.93
N GLY A 67 5.20 -1.28 10.54
CA GLY A 67 6.11 -2.13 11.32
C GLY A 67 7.25 -2.70 10.49
N LEU A 68 6.93 -3.28 9.32
CA LEU A 68 7.94 -3.80 8.39
C LEU A 68 8.85 -2.68 7.87
N GLY A 69 8.28 -1.53 7.49
CA GLY A 69 9.02 -0.36 7.05
C GLY A 69 10.03 0.12 8.10
N ALA A 70 9.64 0.17 9.38
CA ALA A 70 10.55 0.54 10.47
C ALA A 70 11.74 -0.42 10.60
N VAL A 71 11.52 -1.72 10.45
CA VAL A 71 12.60 -2.73 10.47
C VAL A 71 13.53 -2.57 9.26
N PHE A 72 12.99 -2.40 8.06
CA PHE A 72 13.80 -2.18 6.85
C PHE A 72 14.67 -0.93 6.97
N LEU A 73 14.12 0.15 7.51
CA LEU A 73 14.86 1.38 7.79
C LEU A 73 15.95 1.16 8.83
N HIS A 74 15.64 0.48 9.94
CA HIS A 74 16.60 0.19 10.99
C HIS A 74 17.79 -0.64 10.49
N LEU A 75 17.52 -1.62 9.61
CA LEU A 75 18.54 -2.49 9.04
C LEU A 75 19.29 -1.85 7.85
N GLY A 76 18.86 -0.69 7.36
CA GLY A 76 19.40 -0.10 6.14
C GLY A 76 19.20 -1.00 4.92
N ALA A 77 18.07 -1.69 4.84
CA ALA A 77 17.81 -2.71 3.82
C ALA A 77 17.73 -2.09 2.41
N GLU A 78 18.56 -2.60 1.50
CA GLU A 78 18.52 -2.30 0.07
C GLU A 78 18.08 -3.53 -0.71
N LEU A 79 16.83 -3.52 -1.17
CA LEU A 79 16.19 -4.68 -1.79
C LEU A 79 15.46 -4.24 -3.05
N ASN A 80 15.17 -5.20 -3.93
CA ASN A 80 14.26 -4.98 -5.04
C ASN A 80 12.84 -5.35 -4.61
N TYR A 81 12.13 -4.37 -4.01
CA TYR A 81 10.80 -4.58 -3.48
C TYR A 81 9.76 -4.88 -4.55
N HIS A 82 9.94 -4.37 -5.77
CA HIS A 82 9.11 -4.70 -6.92
C HIS A 82 9.12 -6.21 -7.19
N ARG A 83 10.30 -6.82 -7.34
CA ARG A 83 10.41 -8.27 -7.57
C ARG A 83 9.93 -9.10 -6.39
N MET A 84 10.17 -8.64 -5.16
CA MET A 84 9.65 -9.33 -3.98
C MET A 84 8.12 -9.32 -3.95
N PHE A 85 7.49 -8.20 -4.34
CA PHE A 85 6.04 -8.09 -4.44
C PHE A 85 5.49 -8.99 -5.56
N GLU A 86 6.06 -8.91 -6.76
CA GLU A 86 5.67 -9.79 -7.88
C GLU A 86 5.83 -11.28 -7.52
N ALA A 87 6.92 -11.66 -6.85
CA ALA A 87 7.12 -13.02 -6.38
C ALA A 87 6.08 -13.43 -5.32
N ALA A 88 5.64 -12.50 -4.46
CA ALA A 88 4.60 -12.76 -3.46
C ALA A 88 3.21 -12.95 -4.08
N LEU A 89 2.98 -12.48 -5.30
CA LEU A 89 1.75 -12.79 -6.06
C LEU A 89 1.72 -14.25 -6.52
N GLY A 90 2.87 -14.93 -6.61
CA GLY A 90 2.96 -16.36 -6.88
C GLY A 90 2.31 -16.74 -8.22
N ASP A 91 1.40 -17.70 -8.19
CA ASP A 91 0.63 -18.21 -9.33
C ASP A 91 -0.74 -17.51 -9.48
N PHE A 92 -0.87 -16.28 -8.96
CA PHE A 92 -2.10 -15.51 -9.09
C PHE A 92 -2.52 -15.36 -10.56
N GLU A 93 -3.75 -15.78 -10.87
CA GLU A 93 -4.32 -15.70 -12.20
C GLU A 93 -5.73 -15.07 -12.13
N GLN A 94 -5.90 -13.95 -12.81
CA GLN A 94 -7.17 -13.20 -12.80
C GLN A 94 -8.35 -14.04 -13.33
N ALA A 95 -8.11 -14.85 -14.37
CA ALA A 95 -9.14 -15.70 -14.96
C ALA A 95 -9.62 -16.78 -13.97
N ARG A 96 -8.69 -17.39 -13.23
CA ARG A 96 -8.99 -18.36 -12.18
C ARG A 96 -9.79 -17.72 -11.05
N LEU A 97 -9.38 -16.54 -10.57
CA LEU A 97 -10.13 -15.79 -9.56
C LEU A 97 -11.57 -15.52 -10.00
N ALA A 98 -11.77 -15.07 -11.25
CA ALA A 98 -13.10 -14.78 -11.77
C ALA A 98 -13.99 -16.04 -11.84
N ALA A 99 -13.42 -17.18 -12.25
CA ALA A 99 -14.14 -18.46 -12.27
C ALA A 99 -14.53 -18.91 -10.85
N ASP A 100 -13.60 -18.83 -9.89
CA ASP A 100 -13.84 -19.21 -8.49
C ASP A 100 -14.90 -18.32 -7.83
N GLN A 101 -14.87 -17.01 -8.09
CA GLN A 101 -15.87 -16.06 -7.61
C GLN A 101 -17.27 -16.34 -8.17
N ALA A 102 -17.37 -16.58 -9.49
CA ALA A 102 -18.64 -16.93 -10.12
C ALA A 102 -19.22 -18.24 -9.54
N ALA A 103 -18.38 -19.25 -9.31
CA ALA A 103 -18.82 -20.50 -8.69
C ALA A 103 -19.30 -20.29 -7.23
N ALA A 104 -18.59 -19.48 -6.45
CA ALA A 104 -18.94 -19.18 -5.06
C ALA A 104 -20.26 -18.38 -4.94
N LEU A 105 -20.48 -17.38 -5.81
CA LEU A 105 -21.73 -16.62 -5.85
C LEU A 105 -22.91 -17.52 -6.18
N LYS A 106 -22.75 -18.44 -7.14
CA LYS A 106 -23.77 -19.41 -7.53
C LYS A 106 -24.16 -20.31 -6.38
N GLN A 107 -23.16 -20.83 -5.67
CA GLN A 107 -23.36 -21.68 -4.51
C GLN A 107 -24.08 -20.93 -3.37
N ALA A 108 -23.82 -19.62 -3.22
CA ALA A 108 -24.47 -18.78 -2.24
C ALA A 108 -25.86 -18.26 -2.68
N GLY A 109 -26.27 -18.47 -3.93
CA GLY A 109 -27.52 -17.94 -4.50
C GLY A 109 -27.49 -16.42 -4.72
N LEU A 110 -26.31 -15.87 -5.00
CA LEU A 110 -26.05 -14.43 -5.18
C LEU A 110 -25.73 -14.06 -6.64
N ASP A 111 -26.02 -14.96 -7.59
CA ASP A 111 -25.85 -14.75 -9.03
C ASP A 111 -26.84 -13.74 -9.63
#